data_AF-A0A1B6BJQ7-F1
#
_entry.id   AF-A0A1B6BJQ7-F1
#
_cell.length_a   1.000
_cell.length_b   1.000
_cell.length_c   1.000
_cell.angle_alpha   90.00
_cell.angle_beta   90.00
_cell.angle_gamma   90.00
#
_symmetry.space_group_name_H-M   'P 1'
#
loop_
_entity.id
_entity.type
_entity.pdbx_description
1 polymer ?
#
loop_
_entity_poly.entity_id
_entity_poly.type
_entity_poly.pdbx_seq_one_letter_code
_entity_poly.pdbx_strand_id
1 'polypeptide(L)'
;MRFKPIEYLKENEVLAENIVNISNQILLRKNAIMNSTSIKRIKALGFKSLYVKNPDEEDLLEEEIKDIINPAIRKKAVYDVKECVDTFFSSISKQKQQLVFGDSGQALIDTLDQVSESLIDEILGSQDLTISIMDIKSESYYLYEHAINTAVLAIMLGAKIGLNMNDLRNIAIASMLINIGYKNMPKEIYAHSDNIMSV
;
A
#
# COMPACT_ATOMS: atom_id res chain seq x y z
N MET A 1 16.95 -9.18 5.02
CA MET A 1 15.61 -9.51 5.59
C MET A 1 14.71 -10.16 4.54
N ARG A 2 13.67 -10.90 4.93
CA ARG A 2 12.79 -11.65 4.02
C ARG A 2 11.31 -11.46 4.35
N PHE A 3 10.52 -11.17 3.31
CA PHE A 3 9.05 -11.18 3.38
C PHE A 3 8.53 -12.59 3.62
N LYS A 4 7.59 -12.75 4.57
CA LYS A 4 7.03 -14.04 4.93
C LYS A 4 5.53 -13.95 5.25
N PRO A 5 4.67 -14.70 4.54
CA PRO A 5 3.26 -14.82 4.93
C PRO A 5 3.13 -15.43 6.33
N ILE A 6 2.12 -14.98 7.08
CA ILE A 6 1.94 -15.32 8.49
C ILE A 6 1.63 -16.80 8.69
N GLU A 7 1.08 -17.47 7.68
CA GLU A 7 0.83 -18.91 7.69
C GLU A 7 2.12 -19.74 7.75
N TYR A 8 3.23 -19.18 7.27
CA TYR A 8 4.52 -19.86 7.22
C TYR A 8 5.49 -19.43 8.33
N LEU A 9 5.08 -18.48 9.18
CA LEU A 9 5.88 -18.00 10.30
C LEU A 9 6.11 -19.11 11.33
N LYS A 10 7.37 -19.28 11.73
CA LYS A 10 7.80 -20.28 12.70
C LYS A 10 8.20 -19.62 14.01
N GLU A 11 8.12 -20.39 15.09
CA GLU A 11 8.70 -19.94 16.36
C GLU A 11 10.21 -19.74 16.21
N ASN A 12 10.75 -18.83 17.01
CA ASN A 12 12.14 -18.40 17.05
C ASN A 12 12.64 -17.60 15.85
N GLU A 13 11.79 -17.28 14.87
CA GLU A 13 12.14 -16.29 13.85
C GLU A 13 12.19 -14.88 14.43
N VAL A 14 13.10 -14.05 13.94
CA VAL A 14 13.34 -12.70 14.46
C VAL A 14 12.70 -11.67 13.53
N LEU A 15 11.93 -10.74 14.06
CA LEU A 15 11.36 -9.64 13.28
C LEU A 15 12.44 -8.70 12.74
N ALA A 16 12.38 -8.42 11.45
CA ALA A 16 13.29 -7.47 10.79
C ALA A 16 12.87 -6.00 10.97
N GLU A 17 11.59 -5.74 11.29
CA GLU A 17 11.03 -4.40 11.40
C GLU A 17 10.07 -4.25 12.59
N ASN A 18 9.79 -3.01 12.98
CA ASN A 18 8.74 -2.72 13.95
C ASN A 18 7.37 -3.03 13.36
N ILE A 19 6.54 -3.71 14.15
CA ILE A 19 5.14 -3.87 13.83
C ILE A 19 4.36 -2.74 14.49
N VAL A 20 3.78 -1.85 13.68
CA VAL A 20 2.95 -0.74 14.15
C VAL A 20 1.47 -0.91 13.78
N ASN A 21 0.57 -0.33 14.58
CA ASN A 21 -0.84 -0.17 14.23
C ASN A 21 -1.08 1.10 13.41
N ILE A 22 -2.35 1.33 13.01
CA ILE A 22 -2.75 2.50 12.21
C ILE A 22 -2.43 3.85 12.90
N SER A 23 -2.43 3.87 14.23
CA SER A 23 -2.10 5.03 15.09
C SER A 23 -0.60 5.18 15.36
N ASN A 24 0.25 4.42 14.66
CA ASN A 24 1.70 4.40 14.81
C ASN A 24 2.21 3.89 16.18
N GLN A 25 1.36 3.20 16.93
CA GLN A 25 1.79 2.55 18.17
C GLN A 25 2.50 1.24 17.81
N ILE A 26 3.68 1.04 18.40
CA ILE A 26 4.46 -0.18 18.23
C ILE A 26 3.77 -1.32 18.99
N LEU A 27 3.35 -2.36 18.26
CA LEU A 27 2.77 -3.59 18.77
C LEU A 27 3.86 -4.62 19.09
N LEU A 28 4.88 -4.74 18.23
CA LEU A 28 6.11 -5.50 18.46
C LEU A 28 7.30 -4.74 17.88
N ARG A 29 8.43 -4.81 18.58
CA ARG A 29 9.65 -4.14 18.16
C ARG A 29 10.42 -5.00 17.16
N LYS A 30 11.19 -4.33 16.28
CA LYS A 30 12.30 -4.92 15.53
C LYS A 30 13.17 -5.73 16.49
N ASN A 31 13.70 -6.85 16.02
CA ASN A 31 14.49 -7.82 16.80
C ASN A 31 13.70 -8.63 17.84
N ALA A 32 12.37 -8.52 17.91
CA ALA A 32 11.59 -9.43 18.75
C ALA A 32 11.58 -10.84 18.17
N ILE A 33 11.75 -11.83 19.06
CA ILE A 33 11.68 -13.25 18.74
C ILE A 33 10.21 -13.69 18.72
N MET A 34 9.80 -14.32 17.63
CA MET A 34 8.44 -14.79 17.43
C MET A 34 8.18 -16.06 18.23
N ASN A 35 7.09 -16.08 18.99
CA ASN A 35 6.58 -17.24 19.72
C ASN A 35 5.10 -17.48 19.34
N SER A 36 4.55 -18.64 19.72
CA SER A 36 3.16 -18.97 19.41
C SER A 36 2.15 -17.91 19.87
N THR A 37 2.39 -17.24 21.01
CA THR A 37 1.50 -16.17 21.50
C THR A 37 1.56 -14.92 20.62
N SER A 38 2.75 -14.46 20.25
CA SER A 38 2.91 -13.29 19.37
C SER A 38 2.41 -13.57 17.96
N ILE A 39 2.69 -14.75 17.39
CA ILE A 39 2.15 -15.16 16.08
C ILE A 39 0.62 -15.14 16.09
N LYS A 40 -0.02 -15.77 17.10
CA LYS A 40 -1.49 -15.77 17.23
C LYS A 40 -2.06 -14.36 17.36
N ARG A 41 -1.42 -13.49 18.16
CA ARG A 41 -1.88 -12.13 18.39
C ARG A 41 -1.78 -11.28 17.12
N ILE A 42 -0.67 -11.37 16.40
CA ILE A 42 -0.48 -10.63 15.14
C ILE A 42 -1.49 -11.11 14.10
N LYS A 43 -1.73 -12.42 14.00
CA LYS A 43 -2.76 -12.99 13.11
C LYS A 43 -4.16 -12.48 13.46
N ALA A 44 -4.51 -12.41 14.75
CA ALA A 44 -5.79 -11.89 15.22
C ALA A 44 -5.97 -10.38 14.94
N LEU A 45 -4.86 -9.64 14.81
CA LEU A 45 -4.87 -8.22 14.42
C LEU A 45 -4.98 -8.03 12.89
N GLY A 46 -5.14 -9.11 12.11
CA GLY A 46 -5.38 -9.05 10.66
C GLY A 46 -4.12 -8.97 9.80
N PHE A 47 -2.94 -9.21 10.39
CA PHE A 47 -1.69 -9.24 9.63
C PHE A 47 -1.60 -10.48 8.76
N LYS A 48 -1.32 -10.27 7.46
CA LYS A 48 -1.16 -11.37 6.50
C LYS A 48 0.30 -11.78 6.31
N SER A 49 1.24 -10.87 6.58
CA SER A 49 2.67 -11.10 6.35
C SER A 49 3.53 -10.23 7.25
N LEU A 50 4.82 -10.60 7.40
CA LEU A 50 5.84 -9.85 8.15
C LEU A 50 7.20 -9.98 7.46
N TYR A 51 8.11 -9.05 7.75
CA TYR A 51 9.53 -9.19 7.42
C TYR A 51 10.28 -9.85 8.59
N VAL A 52 10.98 -10.94 8.31
CA VAL A 52 11.85 -11.67 9.26
C VAL A 52 13.31 -11.55 8.86
N LYS A 53 14.23 -11.68 9.81
CA LYS A 53 15.67 -11.71 9.52
C LYS A 53 16.04 -12.99 8.77
N ASN A 54 17.01 -12.87 7.85
CA ASN A 54 17.63 -14.03 7.23
C ASN A 54 18.67 -14.60 8.21
N PRO A 55 18.63 -15.90 8.54
CA PRO A 55 19.63 -16.52 9.42
C PRO A 55 21.06 -16.38 8.88
N ASP A 56 21.20 -16.33 7.55
CA ASP A 56 22.48 -16.32 6.86
C ASP A 56 23.09 -14.91 6.70
N GLU A 57 22.40 -13.86 7.18
CA GLU A 57 22.79 -12.45 7.06
C GLU A 57 23.10 -11.82 8.43
N GLU A 58 23.60 -12.59 9.41
CA GLU A 58 23.89 -12.09 10.78
C GLU A 58 24.97 -10.98 10.83
N ASP A 59 25.89 -10.94 9.86
CA ASP A 59 27.08 -10.07 9.86
C ASP A 59 27.08 -8.94 8.81
N LEU A 60 26.08 -8.89 7.91
CA LEU A 60 25.95 -7.74 7.02
C LEU A 60 25.30 -6.63 7.82
N LEU A 61 26.00 -5.49 7.94
CA LEU A 61 25.47 -4.24 8.50
C LEU A 61 23.99 -4.15 8.16
N GLU A 62 23.15 -4.04 9.19
CA GLU A 62 21.70 -3.86 9.06
C GLU A 62 21.43 -2.55 8.31
N GLU A 63 21.69 -2.51 7.00
CA GLU A 63 21.21 -1.46 6.14
C GLU A 63 19.69 -1.58 6.22
N GLU A 64 19.07 -0.61 6.88
CA GLU A 64 17.63 -0.43 6.79
C GLU A 64 17.32 -0.39 5.29
N ILE A 65 16.62 -1.41 4.80
CA ILE A 65 16.17 -1.43 3.42
C ILE A 65 15.34 -0.17 3.25
N LYS A 66 15.92 0.80 2.55
CA LYS A 66 15.25 2.05 2.27
C LYS A 66 14.25 1.76 1.15
N ASP A 67 12.97 1.72 1.51
CA ASP A 67 11.89 1.61 0.54
C ASP A 67 12.01 2.76 -0.48
N ILE A 68 11.72 2.46 -1.74
CA ILE A 68 11.79 3.41 -2.85
C ILE A 68 10.88 4.63 -2.62
N ILE A 69 9.88 4.49 -1.76
CA ILE A 69 9.02 5.59 -1.31
C ILE A 69 9.10 5.72 0.20
N ASN A 70 9.23 6.95 0.68
CA ASN A 70 9.12 7.22 2.11
C ASN A 70 7.79 6.67 2.68
N PRO A 71 7.82 5.84 3.73
CA PRO A 71 6.62 5.29 4.35
C PRO A 71 5.55 6.33 4.71
N ALA A 72 5.96 7.53 5.14
CA ALA A 72 5.03 8.61 5.46
C ALA A 72 4.30 9.14 4.22
N ILE A 73 4.98 9.26 3.09
CA ILE A 73 4.40 9.71 1.81
C ILE A 73 3.42 8.66 1.30
N ARG A 74 3.81 7.38 1.31
CA ARG A 74 2.94 6.29 0.92
C ARG A 74 1.65 6.25 1.76
N LYS A 75 1.77 6.40 3.08
CA LYS A 75 0.61 6.44 3.99
C LYS A 75 -0.30 7.64 3.69
N LYS A 76 0.28 8.82 3.44
CA LYS A 76 -0.48 10.03 3.07
C LYS A 76 -1.23 9.82 1.75
N ALA A 77 -0.56 9.27 0.74
CA ALA A 77 -1.18 8.96 -0.55
C ALA A 77 -2.41 8.04 -0.40
N VAL A 78 -2.28 6.97 0.39
CA VAL A 78 -3.40 6.05 0.66
C VAL A 78 -4.57 6.79 1.34
N TYR A 79 -4.28 7.65 2.31
CA TYR A 79 -5.30 8.42 3.02
C TYR A 79 -6.00 9.44 2.10
N ASP A 80 -5.24 10.24 1.36
CA ASP A 80 -5.76 11.29 0.48
C ASP A 80 -6.67 10.71 -0.60
N VAL A 81 -6.23 9.63 -1.26
CA VAL A 81 -7.03 8.95 -2.28
C VAL A 81 -8.33 8.41 -1.67
N LYS A 82 -8.26 7.74 -0.52
CA LYS A 82 -9.45 7.21 0.14
C LYS A 82 -10.46 8.32 0.46
N GLU A 83 -10.03 9.37 1.17
CA GLU A 83 -10.92 10.43 1.64
C GLU A 83 -11.56 11.17 0.46
N CYS A 84 -10.80 11.38 -0.62
CA CYS A 84 -11.31 12.02 -1.82
C CYS A 84 -12.35 11.14 -2.53
N VAL A 85 -12.08 9.83 -2.66
CA VAL A 85 -13.05 8.86 -3.20
C VAL A 85 -14.29 8.74 -2.31
N ASP A 86 -14.15 8.79 -0.99
CA ASP A 86 -15.25 8.86 -0.01
C ASP A 86 -16.13 10.09 -0.20
N THR A 87 -15.52 11.24 -0.38
CA THR A 87 -16.22 12.50 -0.65
C THR A 87 -16.94 12.46 -2.00
N PHE A 88 -16.29 11.94 -3.04
CA PHE A 88 -16.85 11.82 -4.39
C PHE A 88 -18.11 10.97 -4.40
N PHE A 89 -18.06 9.73 -3.87
CA PHE A 89 -19.24 8.86 -3.83
C PHE A 89 -20.35 9.36 -2.89
N SER A 90 -19.99 10.04 -1.81
CA SER A 90 -20.95 10.70 -0.92
C SER A 90 -21.69 11.85 -1.62
N SER A 91 -21.02 12.53 -2.54
CA SER A 91 -21.61 13.60 -3.34
C SER A 91 -22.54 13.02 -4.42
N ILE A 92 -22.12 11.95 -5.10
CA ILE A 92 -22.94 11.23 -6.10
C ILE A 92 -24.23 10.68 -5.50
N SER A 93 -24.18 10.10 -4.30
CA SER A 93 -25.36 9.49 -3.67
C SER A 93 -26.41 10.52 -3.22
N LYS A 94 -26.01 11.78 -3.01
CA LYS A 94 -26.90 12.87 -2.57
C LYS A 94 -27.47 13.70 -3.70
N GLN A 95 -26.79 13.80 -4.84
CA GLN A 95 -27.24 14.58 -6.00
C GLN A 95 -27.80 13.67 -7.10
N LYS A 96 -29.00 13.99 -7.64
CA LYS A 96 -29.50 13.35 -8.86
C LYS A 96 -28.41 13.46 -9.93
N GLN A 97 -28.06 12.32 -10.54
CA GLN A 97 -26.91 12.00 -11.42
C GLN A 97 -26.43 13.04 -12.47
N GLN A 98 -27.10 14.18 -12.67
CA GLN A 98 -26.80 15.15 -13.72
C GLN A 98 -25.69 16.17 -13.40
N LEU A 99 -25.13 16.22 -12.18
CA LEU A 99 -24.05 17.17 -11.82
C LEU A 99 -22.75 16.50 -11.33
N VAL A 100 -22.60 15.19 -11.51
CA VAL A 100 -21.47 14.38 -10.99
C VAL A 100 -20.10 14.84 -11.50
N PHE A 101 -20.04 15.57 -12.62
CA PHE A 101 -18.82 16.16 -13.17
C PHE A 101 -18.55 17.61 -12.72
N GLY A 102 -19.21 18.09 -11.67
CA GLY A 102 -18.89 19.39 -11.05
C GLY A 102 -17.65 19.34 -10.13
N ASP A 103 -17.61 20.22 -9.14
CA ASP A 103 -16.47 20.46 -8.25
C ASP A 103 -15.89 19.19 -7.59
N SER A 104 -16.73 18.20 -7.26
CA SER A 104 -16.27 16.96 -6.62
C SER A 104 -15.48 16.01 -7.54
N GLY A 105 -15.80 15.99 -8.84
CA GLY A 105 -15.05 15.23 -9.82
C GLY A 105 -13.70 15.89 -10.10
N GLN A 106 -13.69 17.22 -10.20
CA GLN A 106 -12.45 17.98 -10.36
C GLN A 106 -11.53 17.81 -9.14
N ALA A 107 -12.06 17.92 -7.92
CA ALA A 107 -11.28 17.71 -6.69
C ALA A 107 -10.67 16.29 -6.61
N LEU A 108 -11.37 15.28 -7.13
CA LEU A 108 -10.84 13.92 -7.24
C LEU A 108 -9.64 13.87 -8.20
N ILE A 109 -9.78 14.44 -9.40
CA ILE A 109 -8.69 14.48 -10.37
C ILE A 109 -7.50 15.27 -9.82
N ASP A 110 -7.72 16.43 -9.22
CA ASP A 110 -6.65 17.26 -8.65
C ASP A 110 -5.89 16.52 -7.54
N THR A 111 -6.60 15.78 -6.68
CA THR A 111 -5.98 14.97 -5.63
C THR A 111 -5.14 13.84 -6.21
N LEU A 112 -5.67 13.13 -7.22
CA LEU A 112 -4.96 12.04 -7.89
C LEU A 112 -3.72 12.55 -8.63
N ASP A 113 -3.80 13.72 -9.24
CA ASP A 113 -2.68 14.35 -9.92
C ASP A 113 -1.57 14.70 -8.92
N GLN A 114 -1.90 15.37 -7.81
CA GLN A 114 -0.95 15.69 -6.74
C GLN A 114 -0.30 14.45 -6.12
N VAL A 115 -1.08 13.39 -5.87
CA VAL A 115 -0.53 12.12 -5.37
C VAL A 115 0.38 11.49 -6.41
N SER A 116 0.01 11.52 -7.70
CA SER A 116 0.83 10.97 -8.77
C SER A 116 2.19 11.67 -8.88
N GLU A 117 2.21 13.01 -8.79
CA GLU A 117 3.44 13.79 -8.82
C GLU A 117 4.34 13.43 -7.63
N SER A 118 3.78 13.38 -6.42
CA SER A 118 4.53 13.00 -5.22
C SER A 118 5.13 11.60 -5.31
N LEU A 119 4.43 10.63 -5.90
CA LEU A 119 4.95 9.27 -6.08
C LEU A 119 6.05 9.22 -7.15
N ILE A 120 5.86 9.92 -8.26
CA ILE A 120 6.85 9.98 -9.35
C ILE A 120 8.14 10.64 -8.86
N ASP A 121 8.04 11.75 -8.14
CA ASP A 121 9.20 12.47 -7.61
C ASP A 121 10.01 11.61 -6.63
N GLU A 122 9.35 10.88 -5.73
CA GLU A 122 10.03 9.92 -4.83
C GLU A 122 10.73 8.80 -5.61
N ILE A 123 10.03 8.20 -6.57
CA ILE A 123 10.56 7.07 -7.34
C ILE A 123 11.75 7.50 -8.21
N LEU A 124 11.65 8.61 -8.93
CA LEU A 124 12.71 9.10 -9.80
C LEU A 124 13.87 9.75 -9.02
N GLY A 125 13.61 10.26 -7.82
CA GLY A 125 14.62 10.79 -6.91
C GLY A 125 15.37 9.73 -6.10
N SER A 126 14.86 8.49 -6.05
CA SER A 126 15.48 7.38 -5.33
C SER A 126 16.69 6.80 -6.08
N GLN A 127 17.77 6.50 -5.35
CA GLN A 127 18.94 5.79 -5.88
C GLN A 127 18.86 4.27 -5.67
N ASP A 128 18.00 3.83 -4.75
CA ASP A 128 17.83 2.44 -4.35
C ASP A 128 16.51 1.89 -4.91
N LEU A 129 16.59 0.77 -5.63
CA LEU A 129 15.44 0.15 -6.31
C LEU A 129 14.69 -0.86 -5.43
N THR A 130 14.88 -0.84 -4.12
CA THR A 130 14.25 -1.84 -3.26
C THR A 130 12.80 -1.47 -3.01
N ILE A 131 11.89 -2.34 -3.46
CA ILE A 131 10.45 -2.17 -3.30
C ILE A 131 10.05 -2.81 -1.98
N SER A 132 9.61 -2.02 -1.01
CA SER A 132 8.83 -2.55 0.11
C SER A 132 7.34 -2.41 -0.21
N ILE A 133 6.63 -3.52 -0.19
CA ILE A 133 5.16 -3.50 -0.23
C ILE A 133 4.72 -3.20 1.20
N MET A 134 4.30 -1.95 1.44
CA MET A 134 3.71 -1.56 2.72
C MET A 134 2.35 -2.23 2.88
N ASP A 135 2.15 -2.90 4.02
CA ASP A 135 0.89 -3.52 4.43
C ASP A 135 0.18 -2.64 5.49
N ILE A 136 -0.85 -1.90 5.07
CA ILE A 136 -1.69 -1.03 5.91
C ILE A 136 -2.87 -1.88 6.43
N LYS A 137 -2.79 -2.23 7.71
CA LYS A 137 -3.68 -3.19 8.40
C LYS A 137 -5.09 -2.68 8.71
N SER A 138 -5.79 -2.09 7.74
CA SER A 138 -7.21 -1.77 7.89
C SER A 138 -7.98 -2.26 6.68
N GLU A 139 -8.99 -3.10 6.91
CA GLU A 139 -9.90 -3.56 5.85
C GLU A 139 -10.50 -2.41 5.04
N SER A 140 -10.70 -1.24 5.67
CA SER A 140 -11.23 -0.06 4.99
C SER A 140 -10.22 0.62 4.06
N TYR A 141 -8.93 0.31 4.19
CA TYR A 141 -7.84 0.94 3.44
C TYR A 141 -7.17 -0.01 2.46
N TYR A 142 -7.37 -1.32 2.61
CA TYR A 142 -6.73 -2.36 1.79
C TYR A 142 -6.84 -2.12 0.28
N LEU A 143 -8.03 -1.75 -0.24
CA LEU A 143 -8.20 -1.48 -1.67
C LEU A 143 -7.36 -0.29 -2.15
N TYR A 144 -7.24 0.74 -1.32
CA TYR A 144 -6.48 1.95 -1.64
C TYR A 144 -4.98 1.72 -1.50
N GLU A 145 -4.56 0.94 -0.51
CA GLU A 145 -3.17 0.48 -0.38
C GLU A 145 -2.75 -0.34 -1.60
N HIS A 146 -3.57 -1.30 -2.03
CA HIS A 146 -3.33 -2.08 -3.24
C HIS A 146 -3.23 -1.19 -4.48
N ALA A 147 -4.12 -0.19 -4.60
CA ALA A 147 -4.10 0.76 -5.70
C ALA A 147 -2.81 1.62 -5.70
N ILE A 148 -2.34 2.08 -4.54
CA ILE A 148 -1.07 2.79 -4.42
C ILE A 148 0.11 1.87 -4.73
N ASN A 149 0.17 0.65 -4.18
CA ASN A 149 1.24 -0.31 -4.48
C ASN A 149 1.29 -0.64 -5.99
N THR A 150 0.13 -0.75 -6.64
CA THR A 150 0.03 -0.94 -8.10
C THR A 150 0.56 0.29 -8.85
N ALA A 151 0.21 1.50 -8.42
CA ALA A 151 0.70 2.74 -9.02
C ALA A 151 2.23 2.84 -8.93
N VAL A 152 2.83 2.49 -7.78
CA VAL A 152 4.29 2.45 -7.61
C VAL A 152 4.94 1.52 -8.63
N LEU A 153 4.44 0.29 -8.74
CA LEU A 153 4.96 -0.69 -9.70
C LEU A 153 4.80 -0.22 -11.16
N ALA A 154 3.66 0.39 -11.49
CA ALA A 154 3.37 0.90 -12.81
C ALA A 154 4.28 2.07 -13.20
N ILE A 155 4.53 3.01 -12.29
CA ILE A 155 5.46 4.13 -12.48
C ILE A 155 6.88 3.60 -12.69
N MET A 156 7.34 2.66 -11.84
CA MET A 156 8.67 2.08 -11.97
C MET A 156 8.87 1.38 -13.32
N LEU A 157 7.90 0.56 -13.72
CA LEU A 157 7.93 -0.13 -15.02
C LEU A 157 7.91 0.89 -16.17
N GLY A 158 7.02 1.89 -16.09
CA GLY A 158 6.91 2.98 -17.05
C GLY A 158 8.22 3.74 -17.22
N ALA A 159 8.87 4.11 -16.11
CA ALA A 159 10.15 4.80 -16.12
C ALA A 159 11.23 3.92 -16.75
N LYS A 160 11.23 2.62 -16.42
CA LYS A 160 12.18 1.65 -16.97
C LYS A 160 12.06 1.46 -18.48
N ILE A 161 10.85 1.51 -19.03
CA ILE A 161 10.61 1.41 -20.49
C ILE A 161 10.70 2.77 -21.22
N GLY A 162 11.01 3.85 -20.50
CA GLY A 162 11.24 5.18 -21.09
C GLY A 162 9.97 5.98 -21.36
N LEU A 163 8.88 5.76 -20.59
CA LEU A 163 7.71 6.64 -20.65
C LEU A 163 8.06 8.07 -20.25
N ASN A 164 7.43 9.05 -20.89
CA ASN A 164 7.59 10.45 -20.52
C ASN A 164 6.77 10.79 -19.25
N MET A 165 7.01 11.97 -18.67
CA MET A 165 6.35 12.40 -17.43
C MET A 165 4.81 12.41 -17.50
N ASN A 166 4.23 12.72 -18.66
CA ASN A 166 2.77 12.73 -18.81
C ASN A 166 2.22 11.30 -18.80
N ASP A 167 2.90 10.36 -19.47
CA ASP A 167 2.53 8.95 -19.49
C ASP A 167 2.70 8.31 -18.11
N LEU A 168 3.74 8.71 -17.35
CA LEU A 168 3.92 8.29 -15.95
C LEU A 168 2.80 8.80 -15.03
N ARG A 169 2.39 10.06 -15.17
CA ARG A 169 1.23 10.60 -14.45
C ARG A 169 -0.04 9.83 -14.80
N ASN A 170 -0.29 9.61 -16.10
CA ASN A 170 -1.47 8.90 -16.57
C ASN A 170 -1.55 7.46 -16.04
N ILE A 171 -0.44 6.70 -16.07
CA ILE A 171 -0.44 5.31 -15.58
C ILE A 171 -0.58 5.25 -14.05
N ALA A 172 -0.02 6.22 -13.32
CA ALA A 172 -0.19 6.35 -11.89
C ALA A 172 -1.66 6.58 -11.52
N ILE A 173 -2.32 7.57 -12.14
CA ILE A 173 -3.73 7.88 -11.92
C ILE A 173 -4.62 6.69 -12.31
N ALA A 174 -4.37 6.06 -13.46
CA ALA A 174 -5.11 4.87 -13.89
C ALA A 174 -4.99 3.73 -12.88
N SER A 175 -3.80 3.51 -12.33
CA SER A 175 -3.55 2.48 -11.31
C SER A 175 -4.27 2.78 -9.99
N MET A 176 -4.34 4.05 -9.58
CA MET A 176 -5.08 4.46 -8.38
C MET A 176 -6.60 4.28 -8.53
N LEU A 177 -7.11 4.36 -9.75
CA LEU A 177 -8.53 4.23 -10.07
C LEU A 177 -8.99 2.81 -10.40
N ILE A 178 -8.05 1.86 -10.61
CA ILE A 178 -8.35 0.54 -11.20
C ILE A 178 -9.47 -0.22 -10.48
N ASN A 179 -9.54 -0.11 -9.15
CA ASN A 179 -10.52 -0.80 -8.30
C ASN A 179 -11.57 0.15 -7.68
N ILE A 180 -11.68 1.39 -8.15
CA ILE A 180 -12.57 2.40 -7.54
C ILE A 180 -14.05 1.94 -7.54
N GLY A 181 -14.45 1.14 -8.52
CA GLY A 181 -15.79 0.58 -8.64
C GLY A 181 -16.15 -0.44 -7.56
N TYR A 182 -15.16 -1.11 -6.95
CA TYR A 182 -15.40 -2.16 -5.94
C TYR A 182 -16.00 -1.61 -4.65
N LYS A 183 -15.87 -0.29 -4.43
CA LYS A 183 -16.43 0.38 -3.26
C LYS A 183 -17.94 0.21 -3.10
N ASN A 184 -18.68 0.18 -4.20
CA ASN A 184 -20.14 0.00 -4.16
C ASN A 184 -20.56 -1.46 -4.41
N MET A 185 -19.60 -2.39 -4.51
CA MET A 185 -19.88 -3.80 -4.67
C MET A 185 -19.90 -4.50 -3.31
N PRO A 186 -20.80 -5.47 -3.09
CA PRO A 186 -20.71 -6.39 -1.97
C PRO A 186 -19.31 -7.02 -1.88
N LYS A 187 -18.72 -7.04 -0.68
CA LYS A 187 -17.36 -7.56 -0.43
C LYS A 187 -17.19 -8.97 -0.96
N GLU A 188 -18.23 -9.78 -0.88
CA GLU A 188 -18.26 -11.18 -1.30
C GLU A 188 -17.90 -11.36 -2.78
N ILE A 189 -18.12 -10.34 -3.62
CA ILE A 189 -17.87 -10.41 -5.06
C ILE A 189 -16.38 -10.32 -5.39
N TYR A 190 -15.62 -9.46 -4.69
CA TYR A 190 -14.20 -9.24 -4.98
C TYR A 190 -13.25 -9.83 -3.92
N ALA A 191 -13.74 -10.21 -2.74
CA ALA A 191 -12.94 -10.87 -1.71
C ALA A 191 -12.45 -12.27 -2.13
N HIS A 192 -13.13 -12.93 -3.07
CA HIS A 192 -12.74 -14.25 -3.58
C HIS A 192 -11.69 -14.19 -4.71
N SER A 193 -11.64 -13.09 -5.48
CA SER A 193 -10.68 -12.94 -6.59
C SER A 193 -9.26 -12.62 -6.11
N ASP A 194 -9.10 -11.98 -4.95
CA ASP A 194 -7.77 -11.66 -4.40
C ASP A 194 -7.05 -12.88 -3.79
N ASN A 195 -7.76 -13.99 -3.60
CA ASN A 195 -7.17 -15.29 -3.24
C ASN A 195 -6.52 -16.00 -4.44
N ILE A 196 -6.52 -15.39 -5.64
CA ILE A 196 -5.91 -15.94 -6.86
C ILE A 196 -4.46 -15.44 -7.05
N MET A 197 -4.03 -14.41 -6.32
CA MET A 197 -2.65 -13.89 -6.36
C MET A 197 -1.66 -14.62 -5.43
N SER A 198 -2.09 -15.69 -4.74
CA SER A 198 -1.20 -16.59 -3.99
C SER A 198 -0.76 -17.78 -4.86
N VAL A 199 0.11 -17.50 -5.83
CA VAL A 199 0.94 -18.53 -6.48
C VAL A 199 2.41 -18.22 -6.23
#